data_AF-A0A9L0RD06-F1
#
_entry.id   AF-A0A9L0RD06-F1
#
_cell.length_a   1.000
_cell.length_b   1.000
_cell.length_c   1.000
_cell.angle_alpha   90.00
_cell.angle_beta   90.00
_cell.angle_gamma   90.00
#
_symmetry.space_group_name_H-M   'P 1'
#
loop_
_entity.id
_entity.type
_entity.pdbx_description
1 polymer ?
#
loop_
_entity_poly.entity_id
_entity_poly.type
_entity_poly.pdbx_seq_one_letter_code
_entity_poly.pdbx_strand_id
1 'polypeptide(L)'
;MDYPQGGGGDGLLKDAQNEAYFKSWYQKLLAALQFCAGKALSDEFSKEKKLIKILGDIGEKVKSASDPQRQEVLQKEIGRLEEFFQHINTCHLPLNPALCIKGIDRDACSYFRSNALPLKITFLNANPMGKNISVIFKAGDDLRQDMLVLQIIQVMDNIWLQEGLDMQMIIYRCLSTGKGQGLVQLVPDAVTLAKIHRRSGLIGPLKENTIKKWFTRHNHLKMDYEKVCPTGH
;
A
#
# COMPACT_ATOMS: atom_id res chain seq x y z
N MET A 1 -5.55 -39.07 7.80
CA MET A 1 -5.72 -38.10 8.90
C MET A 1 -5.18 -36.78 8.39
N ASP A 2 -6.08 -35.90 7.96
CA ASP A 2 -5.76 -34.66 7.27
C ASP A 2 -5.38 -33.56 8.27
N TYR A 3 -4.20 -32.97 8.09
CA TYR A 3 -3.79 -31.76 8.81
C TYR A 3 -4.34 -30.52 8.10
N PRO A 4 -4.98 -29.58 8.80
CA PRO A 4 -5.51 -28.37 8.17
C PRO A 4 -4.36 -27.42 7.79
N GLN A 5 -4.35 -26.97 6.53
CA GLN A 5 -3.42 -25.96 6.02
C GLN A 5 -3.73 -24.58 6.63
N GLY A 6 -3.32 -24.35 7.87
CA GLY A 6 -3.37 -23.07 8.55
C GLY A 6 -1.96 -22.50 8.70
N GLY A 7 -1.71 -21.31 8.13
CA GLY A 7 -0.43 -20.64 8.33
C GLY A 7 -0.46 -19.17 7.89
N GLY A 8 -0.56 -18.28 8.86
CA GLY A 8 -0.14 -16.86 8.86
C GLY A 8 1.14 -16.77 9.68
N GLY A 9 2.18 -15.99 9.34
CA GLY A 9 2.24 -14.84 8.45
C GLY A 9 3.70 -14.53 8.16
N ASP A 10 3.90 -14.13 6.91
CA ASP A 10 5.19 -13.96 6.27
C ASP A 10 4.93 -13.62 4.79
N GLY A 11 4.65 -12.36 4.46
CA GLY A 11 4.31 -11.99 3.07
C GLY A 11 5.39 -12.45 2.08
N LEU A 12 6.65 -12.26 2.45
CA LEU A 12 7.82 -12.59 1.64
C LEU A 12 8.08 -14.10 1.54
N LEU A 13 8.18 -14.84 2.65
CA LEU A 13 8.43 -16.29 2.55
C LEU A 13 7.23 -17.02 1.95
N LYS A 14 5.99 -16.57 2.16
CA LYS A 14 4.81 -17.16 1.49
C LYS A 14 4.79 -16.91 0.00
N ASP A 15 5.13 -15.71 -0.45
CA ASP A 15 5.24 -15.43 -1.88
C ASP A 15 6.29 -16.32 -2.52
N ALA A 16 7.39 -16.52 -1.81
CA ALA A 16 8.47 -17.38 -2.24
C ALA A 16 8.13 -18.88 -2.20
N GLN A 17 7.07 -19.32 -1.50
CA GLN A 17 6.58 -20.72 -1.59
C GLN A 17 5.97 -21.06 -2.95
N ASN A 18 5.63 -20.07 -3.77
CA ASN A 18 5.19 -20.31 -5.15
C ASN A 18 6.38 -20.56 -6.10
N GLU A 19 7.62 -20.41 -5.64
CA GLU A 19 8.82 -20.66 -6.45
C GLU A 19 9.26 -22.13 -6.34
N ALA A 20 9.22 -22.84 -7.47
CA ALA A 20 9.50 -24.27 -7.54
C ALA A 20 10.87 -24.66 -6.94
N TYR A 21 11.89 -23.82 -7.12
CA TYR A 21 13.26 -24.10 -6.71
C TYR A 21 13.51 -23.94 -5.20
N PHE A 22 12.84 -22.98 -4.55
CA PHE A 22 13.12 -22.62 -3.16
C PHE A 22 11.98 -22.93 -2.19
N LYS A 23 10.83 -23.38 -2.70
CA LYS A 23 9.62 -23.69 -1.92
C LYS A 23 9.90 -24.52 -0.67
N SER A 24 10.65 -25.61 -0.78
CA SER A 24 10.94 -26.50 0.36
C SER A 24 11.71 -25.78 1.47
N TRP A 25 12.65 -24.92 1.10
CA TRP A 25 13.44 -24.15 2.05
C TRP A 25 12.57 -23.10 2.76
N TYR A 26 11.79 -22.34 1.99
CA TYR A 26 10.88 -21.32 2.54
C TYR A 26 9.79 -21.92 3.44
N GLN A 27 9.29 -23.11 3.11
CA GLN A 27 8.35 -23.82 3.97
C GLN A 27 8.96 -24.22 5.31
N LYS A 28 10.21 -24.71 5.32
CA LYS A 28 10.91 -25.06 6.57
C LYS A 28 11.17 -23.83 7.44
N LEU A 29 11.66 -22.75 6.84
CA LEU A 29 11.88 -21.48 7.55
C LEU A 29 10.58 -20.92 8.13
N LEU A 30 9.49 -20.94 7.36
CA LEU A 30 8.20 -20.48 7.84
C LEU A 30 7.71 -21.34 9.01
N ALA A 31 7.81 -22.67 8.89
CA ALA A 31 7.41 -23.57 9.97
C ALA A 31 8.22 -23.33 11.25
N ALA A 32 9.53 -23.12 11.12
CA ALA A 32 10.39 -22.76 12.26
C ALA A 32 9.99 -21.41 12.88
N LEU A 33 9.74 -20.39 12.05
CA LEU A 33 9.27 -19.09 12.52
C LEU A 33 7.95 -19.23 13.28
N GLN A 34 6.98 -19.95 12.73
CA GLN A 34 5.67 -20.16 13.37
C GLN A 34 5.78 -20.92 14.68
N PHE A 35 6.69 -21.90 14.76
CA PHE A 35 6.98 -22.61 16.00
C PHE A 35 7.56 -21.69 17.08
N CYS A 36 8.45 -20.77 16.70
CA CYS A 36 9.15 -19.88 17.63
C CYS A 36 8.40 -18.58 17.97
N ALA A 37 7.54 -18.09 17.08
CA ALA A 37 6.86 -16.79 17.15
C ALA A 37 5.87 -16.65 18.33
N GLY A 38 5.49 -17.77 18.94
CA GLY A 38 4.46 -17.80 19.98
C GLY A 38 3.06 -17.53 19.45
N LYS A 39 2.07 -17.70 20.34
CA LYS A 39 0.65 -17.64 19.97
C LYS A 39 0.21 -16.25 19.53
N ALA A 40 0.62 -15.20 20.24
CA ALA A 40 0.19 -13.83 19.96
C ALA A 40 0.56 -13.37 18.53
N LEU A 41 1.81 -13.60 18.12
CA LEU A 41 2.26 -13.24 16.77
C LEU A 41 1.61 -14.13 15.70
N SER A 42 1.41 -15.42 15.96
CA SER A 42 0.66 -16.32 15.05
C SER A 42 -0.81 -15.89 14.87
N ASP A 43 -1.44 -15.41 15.94
CA ASP A 43 -2.82 -14.90 15.89
C ASP A 43 -2.88 -13.61 15.05
N GLU A 44 -1.94 -12.67 15.24
CA GLU A 44 -1.85 -11.45 14.43
C GLU A 44 -1.66 -11.76 12.95
N PHE A 45 -0.70 -12.63 12.64
CA PHE A 45 -0.50 -13.08 11.27
C PHE A 45 -1.71 -13.77 10.64
N SER A 46 -2.52 -14.46 11.45
CA SER A 46 -3.76 -15.08 10.99
C SER A 46 -4.81 -14.02 10.63
N LYS A 47 -4.87 -12.92 11.39
CA LYS A 47 -5.70 -11.74 11.08
C LYS A 47 -5.24 -11.08 9.79
N GLU A 48 -3.94 -10.83 9.65
CA GLU A 48 -3.34 -10.25 8.45
C GLU A 48 -3.65 -11.07 7.20
N LYS A 49 -3.51 -12.40 7.27
CA LYS A 49 -3.83 -13.29 6.15
C LYS A 49 -5.30 -13.19 5.72
N LYS A 50 -6.21 -13.13 6.69
CA LYS A 50 -7.65 -12.97 6.42
C LYS A 50 -7.92 -11.61 5.77
N LEU A 51 -7.32 -10.54 6.30
CA LEU A 51 -7.43 -9.20 5.74
C LEU A 51 -6.96 -9.15 4.28
N ILE A 52 -5.75 -9.64 3.99
CA ILE A 52 -5.20 -9.69 2.62
C ILE A 52 -6.09 -10.51 1.69
N LYS A 53 -6.61 -11.65 2.15
CA LYS A 53 -7.53 -12.47 1.34
C LYS A 53 -8.80 -11.69 0.98
N ILE A 54 -9.41 -11.00 1.94
CA ILE A 54 -10.62 -10.19 1.68
C ILE A 54 -10.29 -9.08 0.67
N LEU A 55 -9.16 -8.40 0.81
CA LEU A 55 -8.72 -7.36 -0.13
C LEU A 55 -8.50 -7.92 -1.54
N GLY A 56 -7.88 -9.10 -1.66
CA GLY A 56 -7.70 -9.83 -2.92
C GLY A 56 -9.04 -10.08 -3.61
N ASP A 57 -9.99 -10.68 -2.89
CA ASP A 57 -11.33 -10.97 -3.39
C ASP A 57 -12.08 -9.70 -3.83
N ILE A 58 -11.96 -8.60 -3.06
CA ILE A 58 -12.55 -7.30 -3.43
C ILE A 58 -11.93 -6.80 -4.74
N GLY A 59 -10.60 -6.85 -4.85
CA GLY A 59 -9.86 -6.40 -6.03
C GLY A 59 -10.28 -7.14 -7.28
N GLU A 60 -10.41 -8.46 -7.20
CA GLU A 60 -10.91 -9.30 -8.30
C GLU A 60 -12.34 -8.93 -8.69
N LYS A 61 -13.26 -8.81 -7.72
CA LYS A 61 -14.66 -8.45 -8.01
C LYS A 61 -14.81 -7.07 -8.65
N VAL A 62 -14.06 -6.07 -8.16
CA VAL A 62 -14.07 -4.72 -8.74
C VAL A 62 -13.51 -4.74 -10.18
N LYS A 63 -12.46 -5.53 -10.42
CA LYS A 63 -11.85 -5.69 -11.75
C LYS A 63 -12.79 -6.39 -12.73
N SER A 64 -13.54 -7.40 -12.29
CA SER A 64 -14.51 -8.13 -13.10
C SER A 64 -15.82 -7.37 -13.33
N ALA A 65 -16.13 -6.36 -12.51
CA ALA A 65 -17.33 -5.56 -12.66
C ALA A 65 -17.23 -4.57 -13.83
N SER A 66 -18.39 -4.30 -14.45
CA SER A 66 -18.51 -3.27 -15.49
C SER A 66 -18.29 -1.87 -14.90
N ASP A 67 -17.71 -0.96 -15.68
CA ASP A 67 -17.42 0.43 -15.28
C ASP A 67 -18.53 1.12 -14.44
N PRO A 68 -19.82 1.13 -14.84
CA PRO A 68 -20.87 1.79 -14.07
C PRO A 68 -21.15 1.12 -12.71
N GLN A 69 -20.91 -0.19 -12.59
CA GLN A 69 -21.21 -0.96 -11.38
C GLN A 69 -20.03 -1.03 -10.40
N ARG A 70 -18.80 -0.73 -10.83
CA ARG A 70 -17.59 -0.91 -10.00
C ARG A 70 -17.66 -0.23 -8.63
N GLN A 71 -18.20 0.99 -8.58
CA GLN A 71 -18.30 1.73 -7.31
C GLN A 71 -19.29 1.07 -6.36
N GLU A 72 -20.44 0.62 -6.87
CA GLU A 72 -21.44 -0.10 -6.09
C GLU A 72 -20.90 -1.44 -5.59
N VAL A 73 -20.18 -2.18 -6.44
CA VAL A 73 -19.52 -3.44 -6.08
C VAL A 73 -18.47 -3.21 -4.99
N LEU A 74 -17.61 -2.20 -5.12
CA LEU A 74 -16.63 -1.86 -4.09
C LEU A 74 -17.33 -1.56 -2.76
N GLN A 75 -18.36 -0.72 -2.77
CA GLN A 75 -19.07 -0.35 -1.56
C GLN A 75 -19.77 -1.54 -0.91
N LYS A 76 -20.42 -2.40 -1.69
CA LYS A 76 -21.00 -3.64 -1.18
C LYS A 76 -19.94 -4.54 -0.53
N GLU A 77 -18.81 -4.75 -1.20
CA GLU A 77 -17.78 -5.68 -0.74
C GLU A 77 -16.94 -5.15 0.44
N ILE A 78 -16.86 -3.83 0.64
CA ILE A 78 -16.30 -3.22 1.86
C ILE A 78 -17.02 -3.72 3.12
N GLY A 79 -18.30 -4.10 3.04
CA GLY A 79 -19.04 -4.70 4.16
C GLY A 79 -18.32 -5.93 4.75
N ARG A 80 -17.60 -6.71 3.93
CA ARG A 80 -16.81 -7.86 4.41
C ARG A 80 -15.62 -7.46 5.28
N LEU A 81 -15.04 -6.29 5.03
CA LEU A 81 -13.97 -5.74 5.87
C LEU A 81 -14.55 -5.23 7.20
N GLU A 82 -15.74 -4.60 7.17
CA GLU A 82 -16.44 -4.17 8.38
C GLU A 82 -16.79 -5.37 9.26
N GLU A 83 -17.37 -6.44 8.68
CA GLU A 83 -17.63 -7.71 9.36
C GLU A 83 -16.35 -8.31 9.95
N PHE A 84 -15.23 -8.26 9.23
CA PHE A 84 -13.94 -8.72 9.75
C PHE A 84 -13.54 -7.96 11.04
N PHE A 85 -13.67 -6.64 11.06
CA PHE A 85 -13.32 -5.84 12.24
C PHE A 85 -14.32 -5.98 13.39
N GLN A 86 -15.60 -6.28 13.12
CA GLN A 86 -16.58 -6.61 14.15
C GLN A 86 -16.19 -7.87 14.96
N HIS A 87 -15.54 -8.85 14.32
CA HIS A 87 -15.13 -10.08 14.99
C HIS A 87 -13.73 -10.01 15.62
N ILE A 88 -12.81 -9.27 14.99
CA ILE A 88 -11.38 -9.26 15.34
C ILE A 88 -10.99 -8.06 16.20
N ASN A 89 -11.81 -7.00 16.26
CA ASN A 89 -11.60 -5.70 16.90
C ASN A 89 -10.42 -4.90 16.33
N THR A 90 -9.22 -5.48 16.30
CA THR A 90 -7.99 -4.84 15.82
C THR A 90 -7.06 -5.80 15.10
N CYS A 91 -6.31 -5.27 14.15
CA CYS A 91 -5.29 -5.98 13.38
C CYS A 91 -4.09 -5.04 13.15
N HIS A 92 -2.88 -5.56 13.08
CA HIS A 92 -1.75 -4.77 12.60
C HIS A 92 -1.78 -4.69 11.07
N LEU A 93 -1.28 -3.59 10.51
CA LEU A 93 -1.21 -3.40 9.06
C LEU A 93 0.02 -4.14 8.53
N PRO A 94 -0.11 -5.11 7.59
CA PRO A 94 1.03 -5.88 7.09
C PRO A 94 2.15 -5.00 6.52
N LEU A 95 1.78 -3.90 5.86
CA LEU A 95 2.71 -2.93 5.27
C LEU A 95 3.59 -2.21 6.32
N ASN A 96 3.08 -2.04 7.54
CA ASN A 96 3.80 -1.45 8.66
C ASN A 96 3.24 -1.98 10.00
N PRO A 97 3.89 -3.00 10.60
CA PRO A 97 3.43 -3.62 11.84
C PRO A 97 3.37 -2.68 13.06
N ALA A 98 3.95 -1.47 12.99
CA ALA A 98 3.78 -0.47 14.05
C ALA A 98 2.39 0.21 14.02
N LEU A 99 1.63 0.04 12.94
CA LEU A 99 0.30 0.62 12.77
C LEU A 99 -0.78 -0.41 13.07
N CYS A 100 -1.62 -0.10 14.05
CA CYS A 100 -2.78 -0.91 14.41
C CYS A 100 -4.06 -0.26 13.86
N ILE A 101 -4.88 -1.07 13.19
CA ILE A 101 -6.12 -0.68 12.52
C ILE A 101 -7.32 -1.36 13.18
N LYS A 102 -8.43 -0.62 13.30
CA LYS A 102 -9.64 -1.07 14.02
C LYS A 102 -10.93 -1.10 13.19
N GLY A 103 -10.85 -0.72 11.92
CA GLY A 103 -12.04 -0.57 11.07
C GLY A 103 -11.70 0.04 9.72
N ILE A 104 -12.75 0.32 8.93
CA ILE A 104 -12.67 0.92 7.61
C ILE A 104 -13.43 2.24 7.59
N ASP A 105 -12.84 3.23 6.94
CA ASP A 105 -13.54 4.45 6.52
C ASP A 105 -14.10 4.21 5.11
N ARG A 106 -15.38 3.81 5.08
CA ARG A 106 -16.11 3.42 3.89
C ARG A 106 -16.13 4.50 2.81
N ASP A 107 -16.36 5.73 3.22
CA ASP A 107 -16.52 6.87 2.31
C ASP A 107 -15.18 7.31 1.71
N ALA A 108 -14.09 7.11 2.45
CA ALA A 108 -12.74 7.40 1.98
C ALA A 108 -12.14 6.31 1.07
N CYS A 109 -12.81 5.16 0.91
CA CYS A 109 -12.40 4.08 0.03
C CYS A 109 -12.84 4.29 -1.42
N SER A 110 -11.96 3.98 -2.36
CA SER A 110 -12.21 4.13 -3.79
C SER A 110 -11.31 3.20 -4.60
N TYR A 111 -11.31 3.34 -5.93
CA TYR A 111 -10.35 2.66 -6.81
C TYR A 111 -9.74 3.67 -7.79
N PHE A 112 -8.53 3.42 -8.24
CA PHE A 112 -7.88 4.26 -9.25
C PHE A 112 -8.31 3.82 -10.64
N ARG A 113 -8.65 4.79 -11.51
CA ARG A 113 -9.05 4.55 -12.91
C ARG A 113 -7.83 4.31 -13.81
N SER A 114 -7.04 3.29 -13.50
CA SER A 114 -5.92 2.77 -14.30
C SER A 114 -6.22 1.35 -14.79
N ASN A 115 -5.39 0.80 -15.69
CA ASN A 115 -5.59 -0.53 -16.27
C ASN A 115 -5.75 -1.65 -15.21
N ALA A 116 -4.94 -1.61 -14.16
CA ALA A 116 -4.98 -2.62 -13.09
C ALA A 116 -6.07 -2.37 -12.02
N LEU A 117 -6.81 -1.25 -12.09
CA LEU A 117 -7.86 -0.86 -11.13
C LEU A 117 -7.51 -1.06 -9.64
N PRO A 118 -6.36 -0.56 -9.16
CA PRO A 118 -5.97 -0.78 -7.77
C PRO A 118 -6.95 -0.09 -6.82
N LEU A 119 -7.13 -0.69 -5.65
CA LEU A 119 -8.03 -0.19 -4.62
C LEU A 119 -7.30 0.83 -3.74
N LYS A 120 -7.97 1.92 -3.40
CA LYS A 120 -7.60 2.79 -2.28
C LYS A 120 -8.44 2.37 -1.08
N ILE A 121 -7.81 1.80 -0.08
CA ILE A 121 -8.47 1.39 1.17
C ILE A 121 -8.01 2.31 2.29
N THR A 122 -8.97 2.85 3.03
CA THR A 122 -8.70 3.75 4.16
C THR A 122 -9.15 3.07 5.46
N PHE A 123 -8.20 2.79 6.33
CA PHE A 123 -8.42 2.16 7.63
C PHE A 123 -8.56 3.21 8.72
N LEU A 124 -9.41 2.90 9.70
CA LEU A 124 -9.50 3.65 10.95
C LEU A 124 -8.31 3.27 11.85
N ASN A 125 -7.61 4.28 12.35
CA ASN A 125 -6.48 4.08 13.25
C ASN A 125 -6.98 3.62 14.63
N ALA A 126 -6.33 2.59 15.20
CA ALA A 126 -6.64 2.16 16.55
C ALA A 126 -6.27 3.21 17.59
N ASN A 127 -5.21 3.98 17.35
CA ASN A 127 -4.83 5.13 18.16
C ASN A 127 -5.88 6.26 18.00
N PRO A 128 -6.58 6.68 19.07
CA PRO A 128 -7.59 7.74 19.01
C PRO A 128 -7.05 9.11 18.53
N MET A 129 -5.76 9.37 18.70
CA MET A 129 -5.08 10.59 18.24
C MET A 129 -4.47 10.42 16.84
N GLY A 130 -4.52 9.21 16.28
CA GLY A 130 -3.97 8.90 14.97
C GLY A 130 -4.93 9.26 13.83
N LYS A 131 -4.39 9.75 12.72
CA LYS A 131 -5.15 9.94 11.49
C LYS A 131 -5.47 8.59 10.83
N ASN A 132 -6.52 8.56 10.02
CA ASN A 132 -6.86 7.41 9.17
C ASN A 132 -5.68 7.04 8.25
N ILE A 133 -5.53 5.75 8.01
CA ILE A 133 -4.39 5.19 7.29
C ILE A 133 -4.88 4.72 5.92
N SER A 134 -4.49 5.42 4.87
CA SER A 134 -4.80 5.00 3.49
C SER A 134 -3.66 4.19 2.89
N VAL A 135 -4.01 3.10 2.21
CA VAL A 135 -3.11 2.28 1.42
C VAL A 135 -3.69 2.04 0.04
N ILE A 136 -2.82 1.70 -0.90
CA ILE A 136 -3.18 1.20 -2.21
C ILE A 136 -3.02 -0.32 -2.18
N PHE A 137 -4.07 -1.05 -2.50
CA PHE A 137 -3.99 -2.49 -2.72
C PHE A 137 -4.04 -2.77 -4.23
N LYS A 138 -3.04 -3.51 -4.71
CA LYS A 138 -2.92 -3.89 -6.11
C LYS A 138 -3.21 -5.38 -6.26
N ALA A 139 -4.16 -5.71 -7.13
CA ALA A 139 -4.51 -7.08 -7.50
C ALA A 139 -4.20 -7.32 -8.99
N GLY A 140 -3.35 -8.31 -9.26
CA GLY A 140 -2.84 -8.65 -10.58
C GLY A 140 -1.48 -8.05 -10.95
N ASP A 141 -0.82 -7.33 -10.03
CA ASP A 141 0.52 -6.76 -10.23
C ASP A 141 1.53 -7.47 -9.30
N ASP A 142 2.67 -7.90 -9.84
CA ASP A 142 3.77 -8.45 -9.05
C ASP A 142 4.65 -7.33 -8.48
N LEU A 143 4.55 -7.08 -7.18
CA LEU A 143 5.25 -5.98 -6.51
C LEU A 143 6.66 -6.33 -6.04
N ARG A 144 7.16 -7.53 -6.32
CA ARG A 144 8.49 -7.95 -5.86
C ARG A 144 9.61 -7.10 -6.47
N GLN A 145 9.44 -6.66 -7.72
CA GLN A 145 10.38 -5.75 -8.37
C GLN A 145 10.34 -4.35 -7.73
N ASP A 146 9.16 -3.79 -7.51
CA ASP A 146 8.99 -2.51 -6.82
C ASP A 146 9.62 -2.53 -5.42
N MET A 147 9.42 -3.62 -4.66
CA MET A 147 10.03 -3.81 -3.35
C MET A 147 11.56 -3.75 -3.41
N LEU A 148 12.17 -4.49 -4.34
CA LEU A 148 13.62 -4.53 -4.49
C LEU A 148 14.17 -3.15 -4.86
N VAL A 149 13.53 -2.46 -5.81
CA VAL A 149 13.93 -1.12 -6.23
C VAL A 149 13.86 -0.13 -5.05
N LEU A 150 12.77 -0.15 -4.28
CA LEU A 150 12.62 0.73 -3.11
C LEU A 150 13.65 0.43 -2.02
N GLN A 151 14.03 -0.84 -1.83
CA GLN A 151 15.13 -1.20 -0.92
C GLN A 151 16.48 -0.64 -1.40
N ILE A 152 16.77 -0.73 -2.70
CA ILE A 152 18.00 -0.14 -3.27
C ILE A 152 18.00 1.38 -3.07
N ILE A 153 16.88 2.06 -3.33
CA ILE A 153 16.75 3.50 -3.11
C ILE A 153 16.97 3.84 -1.62
N GLN A 154 16.47 3.02 -0.70
CA GLN A 154 16.71 3.21 0.74
C GLN A 154 18.19 3.08 1.11
N VAL A 155 18.92 2.15 0.48
CA VAL A 155 20.38 2.04 0.66
C VAL A 155 21.09 3.28 0.11
N MET A 156 20.71 3.76 -1.07
CA MET A 156 21.28 4.97 -1.68
C MET A 156 21.04 6.21 -0.80
N ASP A 157 19.83 6.39 -0.30
CA ASP A 157 19.46 7.49 0.59
C ASP A 157 20.29 7.49 1.88
N ASN A 158 20.49 6.31 2.49
CA ASN A 158 21.36 6.18 3.66
C ASN A 158 22.82 6.57 3.34
N ILE A 159 23.35 6.19 2.17
CA ILE A 159 24.70 6.56 1.76
C ILE A 159 24.81 8.08 1.58
N TRP A 160 23.86 8.71 0.90
CA TRP A 160 23.85 10.17 0.73
C TRP A 160 23.79 10.90 2.08
N LEU A 161 22.93 10.46 2.99
CA LEU A 161 22.83 11.03 4.34
C LEU A 161 24.13 10.89 5.14
N GLN A 162 24.85 9.76 5.01
CA GLN A 162 26.15 9.56 5.65
C GLN A 162 27.21 10.54 5.13
N GLU A 163 27.14 10.91 3.85
CA GLU A 163 28.01 11.91 3.23
C GLU A 163 27.51 13.35 3.43
N GLY A 164 26.47 13.56 4.25
CA GLY A 164 25.89 14.87 4.53
C GLY A 164 25.02 15.45 3.41
N LEU A 165 24.57 14.61 2.47
CA LEU A 165 23.68 14.97 1.37
C LEU A 165 22.24 14.53 1.69
N ASP A 166 21.40 15.47 2.13
CA ASP A 166 19.96 15.23 2.27
C ASP A 166 19.23 15.52 0.95
N MET A 167 18.96 14.45 0.19
CA MET A 167 18.25 14.52 -1.09
C MET A 167 16.73 14.60 -0.93
N GLN A 168 16.21 14.62 0.31
CA GLN A 168 14.78 14.70 0.63
C GLN A 168 13.94 13.60 -0.05
N MET A 169 14.48 12.39 -0.12
CA MET A 169 13.83 11.26 -0.79
C MET A 169 12.55 10.84 -0.07
N ILE A 170 11.44 10.75 -0.81
CA ILE A 170 10.18 10.17 -0.30
C ILE A 170 10.14 8.68 -0.67
N ILE A 171 10.63 7.83 0.23
CA ILE A 171 10.64 6.38 0.06
C ILE A 171 9.40 5.78 0.72
N TYR A 172 8.37 5.51 -0.08
CA TYR A 172 7.14 4.91 0.40
C TYR A 172 7.28 3.38 0.54
N ARG A 173 6.49 2.78 1.44
CA ARG A 173 6.51 1.33 1.65
C ARG A 173 5.77 0.60 0.53
N CYS A 174 6.31 -0.55 0.15
CA CYS A 174 5.71 -1.51 -0.77
C CYS A 174 5.90 -2.91 -0.19
N LEU A 175 4.87 -3.74 -0.24
CA LEU A 175 4.89 -5.10 0.25
C LEU A 175 4.08 -6.01 -0.66
N SER A 176 4.76 -7.00 -1.25
CA SER A 176 4.14 -8.16 -1.88
C SER A 176 3.56 -9.07 -0.80
N THR A 177 2.29 -9.45 -0.97
CA THR A 177 1.55 -10.24 0.04
C THR A 177 0.96 -11.52 -0.53
N GLY A 178 1.18 -11.77 -1.81
CA GLY A 178 0.64 -12.89 -2.56
C GLY A 178 1.19 -12.89 -3.98
N LYS A 179 1.01 -14.01 -4.69
CA LYS A 179 1.28 -14.05 -6.15
C LYS A 179 0.44 -12.98 -6.87
N GLY A 180 1.12 -12.00 -7.46
CA GLY A 180 0.49 -10.93 -8.22
C GLY A 180 -0.40 -10.02 -7.38
N GLN A 181 -0.09 -9.81 -6.09
CA GLN A 181 -0.82 -8.84 -5.27
C GLN A 181 0.04 -8.24 -4.18
N GLY A 182 -0.34 -7.04 -3.72
CA GLY A 182 0.31 -6.45 -2.57
C GLY A 182 -0.21 -5.07 -2.18
N LEU A 183 0.45 -4.49 -1.19
CA LEU A 183 0.14 -3.22 -0.58
C LEU A 183 1.22 -2.18 -0.92
N VAL A 184 0.77 -0.97 -1.22
CA VAL A 184 1.64 0.20 -1.40
C VAL A 184 1.13 1.32 -0.49
N GLN A 185 2.04 2.02 0.16
CA GLN A 185 1.70 3.16 1.00
C GLN A 185 1.15 4.29 0.14
N LEU A 186 0.01 4.85 0.52
CA LEU A 186 -0.47 6.07 -0.12
C LEU A 186 0.29 7.27 0.47
N VAL A 187 1.01 7.99 -0.38
CA VAL A 187 1.63 9.26 0.00
C VAL A 187 0.52 10.33 0.09
N PRO A 188 0.29 10.94 1.26
CA PRO A 188 -0.71 12.00 1.40
C PRO A 188 -0.42 13.19 0.49
N ASP A 189 -1.47 13.83 0.00
CA ASP A 189 -1.41 15.07 -0.80
C ASP A 189 -0.60 14.99 -2.10
N ALA A 190 -0.15 13.78 -2.48
CA ALA A 190 0.54 13.55 -3.74
C ALA A 190 -0.44 13.52 -4.92
N VAL A 191 -0.03 14.14 -6.02
CA VAL A 191 -0.75 14.10 -7.30
C VAL A 191 0.20 13.76 -8.43
N THR A 192 -0.26 12.98 -9.40
CA THR A 192 0.58 12.62 -10.55
C THR A 192 0.83 13.84 -11.44
N LEU A 193 2.02 13.92 -12.05
CA LEU A 193 2.35 14.94 -13.05
C LEU A 193 1.31 14.96 -14.19
N ALA A 194 0.85 13.80 -14.65
CA ALA A 194 -0.21 13.71 -15.66
C ALA A 194 -1.50 14.42 -15.21
N LYS A 195 -1.90 14.28 -13.94
CA LYS A 195 -3.07 14.99 -13.39
C LYS A 195 -2.82 16.50 -13.31
N ILE A 196 -1.61 16.93 -12.96
CA ILE A 196 -1.22 18.36 -12.98
C ILE A 196 -1.33 18.92 -14.40
N HIS A 197 -0.75 18.24 -15.40
CA HIS A 197 -0.79 18.69 -16.78
C HIS A 197 -2.20 18.74 -17.36
N ARG A 198 -3.05 17.73 -17.08
CA ARG A 198 -4.45 17.72 -17.54
C ARG A 198 -5.25 18.93 -17.05
N ARG A 199 -4.92 19.53 -15.89
CA ARG A 199 -5.56 20.78 -15.41
C ARG A 199 -5.31 21.96 -16.35
N SER A 200 -4.28 21.90 -17.20
CA SER A 200 -3.93 22.93 -18.19
C SER A 200 -4.44 22.61 -19.61
N GLY A 201 -5.34 21.62 -19.72
CA GLY A 201 -5.94 21.15 -20.97
C GLY A 201 -5.10 20.08 -21.70
N LEU A 202 -5.53 19.72 -22.91
CA LEU A 202 -4.91 18.65 -23.73
C LEU A 202 -3.42 18.90 -24.02
N ILE A 203 -3.02 20.17 -24.15
CA ILE A 203 -1.66 20.64 -24.45
C ILE A 203 -0.85 20.88 -23.15
N GLY A 204 -1.41 20.57 -21.98
CA GLY A 204 -0.78 20.78 -20.68
C GLY A 204 0.65 20.24 -20.54
N PRO A 205 0.98 19.04 -21.07
CA PRO A 205 2.36 18.53 -21.06
C PRO A 205 3.36 19.37 -21.86
N LEU A 206 2.90 20.06 -22.91
CA LEU A 206 3.73 20.89 -23.80
C LEU A 206 3.91 22.32 -23.27
N LYS A 207 3.21 22.69 -22.19
CA LYS A 207 3.32 24.00 -21.56
C LYS A 207 4.40 23.96 -20.46
N GLU A 208 5.53 24.62 -20.72
CA GLU A 208 6.69 24.70 -19.81
C GLU A 208 6.32 25.17 -18.38
N ASN A 209 5.38 26.10 -18.26
CA ASN A 209 5.04 26.72 -16.97
C ASN A 209 3.98 25.99 -16.15
N THR A 210 3.54 24.80 -16.55
CA THR A 210 2.41 24.11 -15.91
C THR A 210 2.72 23.68 -14.48
N ILE A 211 3.92 23.18 -14.23
CA ILE A 211 4.38 22.74 -12.91
C ILE A 211 4.56 23.96 -11.99
N LYS A 212 5.25 25.00 -12.46
CA LYS A 212 5.42 26.26 -11.72
C LYS A 212 4.08 26.88 -11.30
N LYS A 213 3.13 26.99 -12.23
CA LYS A 213 1.77 27.47 -11.94
C LYS A 213 1.04 26.61 -10.91
N TRP A 214 1.28 25.30 -10.92
CA TRP A 214 0.70 24.41 -9.92
C TRP A 214 1.29 24.71 -8.53
N PHE A 215 2.62 24.82 -8.40
CA PHE A 215 3.27 25.14 -7.13
C PHE A 215 2.87 26.52 -6.58
N THR A 216 2.83 27.56 -7.41
CA THR A 216 2.39 28.91 -6.98
C THR A 216 0.95 28.93 -6.49
N ARG A 217 0.08 28.06 -7.03
CA ARG A 217 -1.31 27.95 -6.57
C ARG A 217 -1.48 27.19 -5.26
N HIS A 218 -0.56 26.30 -4.91
CA HIS A 218 -0.64 25.52 -3.66
C HIS A 218 0.20 26.14 -2.53
N ASN A 219 1.12 27.05 -2.87
CA ASN A 219 1.98 27.76 -1.91
C ASN A 219 1.75 29.27 -2.07
N HIS A 220 0.77 29.79 -1.32
CA HIS A 220 0.32 31.18 -1.44
C HIS A 220 1.32 32.19 -0.86
N LEU A 221 2.12 31.78 0.12
CA LEU A 221 3.17 32.62 0.70
C LEU A 221 4.49 32.37 -0.04
N LYS A 222 5.22 33.45 -0.30
CA LYS A 222 6.54 33.40 -0.97
C LYS A 222 7.52 32.50 -0.22
N MET A 223 7.51 32.56 1.12
CA MET A 223 8.35 31.71 1.97
C MET A 223 8.02 30.22 1.83
N ASP A 224 6.76 29.86 1.63
CA ASP A 224 6.36 28.46 1.45
C ASP A 224 6.76 27.97 0.06
N TYR A 225 6.67 28.84 -0.96
CA TYR A 225 7.16 28.55 -2.30
C TYR A 225 8.68 28.37 -2.35
N GLU A 226 9.45 29.24 -1.67
CA GLU A 226 10.92 29.16 -1.60
C GLU A 226 11.41 27.91 -0.87
N LYS A 227 10.64 27.39 0.10
CA LYS A 227 10.93 26.10 0.76
C LYS A 227 10.74 24.89 -0.16
N VAL A 228 9.74 24.90 -1.04
CA VAL A 228 9.44 23.77 -1.94
C VAL A 228 10.11 23.88 -3.31
N CYS A 229 10.62 25.06 -3.66
CA CYS A 229 11.43 25.31 -4.84
C CYS A 229 12.71 26.07 -4.42
N PRO A 230 13.67 25.38 -3.77
CA PRO A 230 14.95 26.00 -3.43
C PRO A 230 15.61 26.46 -4.72
N THR A 231 15.84 27.76 -4.86
CA THR A 231 16.69 28.25 -5.93
C THR A 231 18.11 27.82 -5.59
N GLY A 232 18.68 26.93 -6.40
CA GLY A 232 20.05 26.47 -6.23
C GLY A 232 21.00 27.66 -6.08
N HIS A 233 21.82 27.63 -5.03
CA HIS A 233 23.03 28.43 -4.96
C HIS A 233 24.16 27.71 -5.69
#